data_AF-A0A968Q1L2-F1
#
_entry.id   AF-A0A968Q1L2-F1
#
_cell.length_a   1.000
_cell.length_b   1.000
_cell.length_c   1.000
_cell.angle_alpha   90.00
_cell.angle_beta   90.00
_cell.angle_gamma   90.00
#
_symmetry.space_group_name_H-M   'P 1'
#
loop_
_entity.id
_entity.type
_entity.pdbx_description
1 polymer ?
#
loop_
_entity_poly.entity_id
_entity_poly.type
_entity_poly.pdbx_seq_one_letter_code
_entity_poly.pdbx_strand_id
1 'polypeptide(L)'
;MPGRRRPIVVQRRSPGIVGTMAKTAVIASTATATSRAVGGAMTGAAQQQQYQTQQQDMANAAALQSQAELETLKAQMAAMQTQSTMAATPTAPTGNDLMTQLTQLAQMKEAGALSEEEFQQAKAKLLAG
;
A
#
# COMPACT_ATOMS: atom_id res chain seq x y z
N MET A 1 16.40 38.88 -33.65
CA MET A 1 16.21 37.79 -32.66
C MET A 1 15.02 36.93 -33.08
N PRO A 2 15.21 35.66 -33.49
CA PRO A 2 14.11 34.78 -33.89
C PRO A 2 13.57 33.92 -32.74
N GLY A 3 12.25 33.66 -32.78
CA GLY A 3 11.69 32.33 -32.54
C GLY A 3 11.22 31.94 -31.14
N ARG A 4 9.90 31.95 -30.91
CA ARG A 4 9.22 30.94 -30.08
C ARG A 4 7.93 30.49 -30.77
N ARG A 5 7.98 29.28 -31.34
CA ARG A 5 6.84 28.56 -31.90
C ARG A 5 5.98 28.01 -30.76
N ARG A 6 4.67 28.20 -30.82
CA ARG A 6 3.69 27.59 -29.91
C ARG A 6 3.18 26.28 -30.52
N PRO A 7 2.99 25.19 -29.75
CA PRO A 7 2.43 23.95 -30.27
C PRO A 7 0.93 24.08 -30.55
N ILE A 8 0.52 23.46 -31.65
CA ILE A 8 -0.86 23.36 -32.16
C ILE A 8 -1.62 22.29 -31.36
N VAL A 9 -2.76 22.65 -30.79
CA VAL A 9 -3.71 21.70 -30.18
C VAL A 9 -4.52 21.06 -31.31
N VAL A 10 -4.30 19.77 -31.56
CA VAL A 10 -5.12 19.00 -32.52
C VAL A 10 -6.41 18.55 -31.83
N GLN A 11 -7.51 19.10 -32.33
CA GLN A 11 -8.88 18.83 -31.96
C GLN A 11 -9.28 17.38 -32.29
N ARG A 12 -9.60 16.58 -31.27
CA ARG A 12 -10.17 15.24 -31.43
C ARG A 12 -11.58 15.35 -32.01
N ARG A 13 -11.75 15.11 -33.31
CA ARG A 13 -13.03 14.73 -33.90
C ARG A 13 -13.19 13.22 -33.77
N SER A 14 -14.16 12.79 -32.97
CA SER A 14 -14.59 11.38 -32.91
C SER A 14 -15.20 10.97 -34.25
N PRO A 15 -14.83 9.82 -34.85
CA PRO A 15 -15.49 9.31 -36.06
C PRO A 15 -16.82 8.65 -35.68
N GLY A 16 -17.93 9.30 -36.02
CA GLY A 16 -19.27 8.74 -35.94
C GLY A 16 -19.63 7.90 -37.17
N ILE A 17 -20.13 6.69 -36.93
CA ILE A 17 -21.22 5.89 -37.56
C ILE A 17 -21.56 6.01 -39.08
N VAL A 18 -20.75 6.65 -39.92
CA VAL A 18 -21.08 6.81 -41.36
C VAL A 18 -20.54 5.64 -42.23
N GLY A 19 -19.80 4.69 -41.65
CA GLY A 19 -19.13 3.62 -42.40
C GLY A 19 -19.91 2.31 -42.62
N THR A 20 -21.12 2.13 -42.08
CA THR A 20 -21.70 0.79 -41.89
C THR A 20 -22.65 0.29 -42.99
N MET A 21 -23.09 1.11 -43.93
CA MET A 21 -24.16 0.70 -44.88
C MET A 21 -23.67 0.22 -46.25
N ALA A 22 -22.41 0.45 -46.64
CA ALA A 22 -21.97 0.20 -48.02
C ALA A 22 -21.37 -1.21 -48.27
N LYS A 23 -21.20 -2.06 -47.25
CA LYS A 23 -20.31 -3.23 -47.33
C LYS A 23 -21.00 -4.60 -47.26
N THR A 24 -22.33 -4.66 -47.10
CA THR A 24 -23.09 -5.89 -46.81
C THR A 24 -23.21 -6.89 -47.96
N ALA A 25 -22.87 -6.54 -49.20
CA ALA A 25 -23.01 -7.45 -50.35
C ALA A 25 -21.75 -8.32 -50.63
N VAL A 26 -20.57 -7.94 -50.15
CA VAL A 26 -19.29 -8.66 -50.43
C VAL A 26 -18.81 -9.48 -49.22
N ILE A 27 -19.47 -9.34 -48.07
CA ILE A 27 -19.02 -9.92 -46.79
C ILE A 27 -19.43 -11.39 -46.60
N ALA A 28 -20.34 -11.94 -47.42
CA ALA A 28 -20.85 -13.30 -47.20
C ALA A 28 -19.78 -14.41 -47.34
N SER A 29 -18.72 -14.22 -48.15
CA SER A 29 -17.61 -15.19 -48.29
C SER A 29 -16.40 -14.92 -47.38
N THR A 30 -16.39 -13.83 -46.60
CA THR A 30 -15.33 -13.50 -45.62
C THR A 30 -15.79 -13.60 -44.16
N ALA A 31 -17.05 -13.97 -43.92
CA ALA A 31 -17.66 -14.08 -42.59
C ALA A 31 -16.96 -15.12 -41.68
N THR A 32 -16.43 -16.22 -42.22
CA THR A 32 -15.72 -17.26 -41.44
C THR A 32 -14.30 -16.83 -41.04
N ALA A 33 -13.69 -15.86 -41.75
CA ALA A 33 -12.37 -15.36 -41.40
C ALA A 33 -12.45 -14.32 -40.27
N THR A 34 -13.48 -13.45 -40.27
CA THR A 34 -13.64 -12.41 -39.25
C THR A 34 -14.16 -12.96 -37.92
N SER A 35 -14.98 -14.01 -37.94
CA SER A 35 -15.47 -14.69 -36.72
C SER A 35 -14.34 -15.43 -35.97
N ARG A 36 -13.33 -15.95 -36.68
CA ARG A 36 -12.10 -16.50 -36.05
C ARG A 36 -11.18 -15.42 -35.49
N ALA A 37 -11.11 -14.25 -36.14
CA ALA A 37 -10.32 -13.11 -35.66
C ALA A 37 -10.91 -12.47 -34.40
N VAL A 38 -12.24 -12.26 -34.35
CA VAL A 38 -12.93 -11.76 -33.15
C VAL A 38 -12.97 -12.82 -32.04
N GLY A 39 -13.14 -14.10 -32.39
CA GLY A 39 -12.98 -15.21 -31.46
C GLY A 39 -11.59 -15.23 -30.81
N GLY A 40 -10.51 -15.15 -31.61
CA GLY A 40 -9.13 -15.10 -31.11
C GLY A 40 -8.83 -13.87 -30.23
N ALA A 41 -9.38 -12.71 -30.58
CA ALA A 41 -9.27 -11.50 -29.77
C ALA A 41 -10.03 -11.61 -28.43
N MET A 42 -11.20 -12.24 -28.43
CA MET A 42 -12.01 -12.47 -27.24
C MET A 42 -11.39 -13.55 -26.34
N THR A 43 -10.80 -14.60 -26.92
CA THR A 43 -10.02 -15.61 -26.17
C THR A 43 -8.76 -15.01 -25.56
N GLY A 44 -8.05 -14.14 -26.29
CA GLY A 44 -6.89 -13.42 -25.77
C GLY A 44 -7.23 -12.43 -24.65
N ALA A 45 -8.33 -11.68 -24.79
CA ALA A 45 -8.82 -10.78 -23.76
C ALA A 45 -9.35 -11.53 -22.52
N ALA A 46 -10.07 -12.64 -22.72
CA ALA A 46 -10.56 -13.49 -21.63
C ALA A 46 -9.41 -14.17 -20.88
N GLN A 47 -8.37 -14.62 -21.59
CA GLN A 47 -7.18 -15.19 -20.98
C GLN A 47 -6.41 -14.13 -20.17
N GLN A 48 -6.26 -12.90 -20.69
CA GLN A 48 -5.66 -11.80 -19.93
C GLN A 48 -6.49 -11.39 -18.71
N GLN A 49 -7.83 -11.42 -18.81
CA GLN A 49 -8.71 -11.16 -17.67
C GLN A 49 -8.58 -12.24 -16.59
N GLN A 50 -8.48 -13.52 -16.96
CA GLN A 50 -8.26 -14.59 -16.00
C GLN A 50 -6.94 -14.44 -15.23
N TYR A 51 -5.85 -14.03 -15.91
CA TYR A 51 -4.58 -13.73 -15.24
C TYR A 51 -4.64 -12.52 -14.30
N GLN A 52 -5.46 -11.52 -14.61
CA GLN A 52 -5.68 -10.36 -13.73
C GLN A 52 -6.53 -10.72 -12.51
N THR A 53 -7.62 -11.45 -12.71
CA THR A 53 -8.50 -11.90 -11.61
C THR A 53 -7.74 -12.82 -10.65
N GLN A 54 -6.95 -13.77 -11.17
CA GLN A 54 -6.17 -14.69 -10.35
C GLN A 54 -5.11 -13.96 -9.50
N GLN A 55 -4.50 -12.89 -10.02
CA GLN A 55 -3.59 -12.05 -9.24
C GLN A 55 -4.32 -11.25 -8.15
N GLN A 56 -5.51 -10.73 -8.43
CA GLN A 56 -6.31 -10.01 -7.44
C GLN A 56 -6.79 -10.91 -6.30
N ASP A 57 -7.25 -12.12 -6.59
CA ASP A 57 -7.67 -13.08 -5.56
C ASP A 57 -6.49 -13.47 -4.65
N MET A 58 -5.31 -13.71 -5.22
CA MET A 58 -4.12 -14.08 -4.44
C MET A 58 -3.65 -12.93 -3.54
N ALA A 59 -3.74 -11.67 -4.02
CA ALA A 59 -3.41 -10.49 -3.22
C ALA A 59 -4.41 -10.30 -2.07
N ASN A 60 -5.70 -10.54 -2.31
CA ASN A 60 -6.75 -10.38 -1.30
C ASN A 60 -6.64 -11.48 -0.22
N ALA A 61 -6.31 -12.71 -0.61
CA ALA A 61 -6.07 -13.81 0.32
C ALA A 61 -4.87 -13.56 1.25
N ALA A 62 -3.76 -13.02 0.71
CA ALA A 62 -2.59 -12.66 1.50
C ALA A 62 -2.86 -11.51 2.49
N ALA A 63 -3.65 -10.52 2.08
CA ALA A 63 -4.08 -9.42 2.95
C ALA A 63 -4.98 -9.90 4.10
N LEU A 64 -5.85 -10.88 3.85
CA LEU A 64 -6.71 -11.46 4.89
C LEU A 64 -5.90 -12.26 5.92
N GLN A 65 -4.94 -13.08 5.46
CA GLN A 65 -4.06 -13.85 6.34
C GLN A 65 -3.23 -12.96 7.26
N SER A 66 -2.65 -11.90 6.70
CA SER A 66 -1.84 -10.96 7.48
C SER A 66 -2.65 -10.20 8.53
N GLN A 67 -3.93 -9.89 8.26
CA GLN A 67 -4.81 -9.29 9.26
C GLN A 67 -5.13 -10.25 10.41
N ALA A 68 -5.43 -11.51 10.09
CA ALA A 68 -5.75 -12.54 11.09
C ALA A 68 -4.56 -12.85 12.02
N GLU A 69 -3.34 -12.86 11.47
CA GLU A 69 -2.12 -13.09 12.25
C GLU A 69 -1.78 -11.91 13.17
N LEU A 70 -2.07 -10.69 12.74
CA LEU A 70 -1.91 -9.50 13.58
C LEU A 70 -2.88 -9.50 14.76
N GLU A 71 -4.12 -9.94 14.55
CA GLU A 71 -5.13 -10.00 15.59
C GLU A 71 -4.84 -11.11 16.62
N THR A 72 -4.35 -12.27 16.19
CA THR A 72 -3.92 -13.34 17.11
C THR A 72 -2.71 -12.94 17.93
N LEU A 73 -1.71 -12.27 17.32
CA LEU A 73 -0.54 -11.77 18.03
C LEU A 73 -0.91 -10.71 19.09
N LYS A 74 -1.84 -9.81 18.74
CA LYS A 74 -2.34 -8.78 19.67
C LYS A 74 -3.09 -9.39 20.86
N ALA A 75 -3.92 -10.41 20.62
CA ALA A 75 -4.63 -11.12 21.70
C ALA A 75 -3.64 -11.82 22.66
N GLN A 76 -2.58 -12.43 22.13
CA GLN A 76 -1.56 -13.09 22.97
C GLN A 76 -0.78 -12.08 23.83
N MET A 77 -0.46 -10.90 23.29
CA MET A 77 0.23 -9.85 24.05
C MET A 77 -0.64 -9.30 25.20
N ALA A 78 -1.95 -9.12 24.96
CA ALA A 78 -2.87 -8.67 25.99
C ALA A 78 -3.03 -9.69 27.13
N ALA A 79 -3.07 -10.99 26.82
CA ALA A 79 -3.13 -12.04 27.84
C ALA A 79 -1.85 -12.14 28.69
N MET A 80 -0.68 -11.83 28.10
CA MET A 80 0.59 -11.83 28.83
C MET A 80 0.77 -10.60 29.73
N GLN A 81 0.16 -9.47 29.38
CA GLN A 81 0.19 -8.24 30.18
C GLN A 81 -0.70 -8.33 31.43
N THR A 82 -1.84 -9.02 31.36
CA THR A 82 -2.72 -9.18 32.54
C THR A 82 -2.19 -10.18 33.57
N GLN A 83 -1.33 -11.13 33.16
CA GLN A 83 -0.72 -12.08 34.10
C GLN A 83 0.50 -11.50 34.85
N SER A 84 1.10 -10.41 34.36
CA SER A 84 2.23 -9.74 35.01
C SER A 84 1.81 -8.70 36.07
N THR A 85 0.55 -8.23 36.07
CA THR A 85 0.04 -7.26 37.06
C THR A 85 -0.44 -7.87 38.38
N MET A 86 -0.46 -9.21 38.53
CA MET A 86 -0.77 -9.88 39.81
C MET A 86 0.48 -10.39 40.56
N ALA A 87 1.67 -10.31 39.95
CA ALA A 87 2.92 -10.78 40.56
C ALA A 87 4.07 -9.76 40.53
N ALA A 88 3.96 -8.65 39.80
CA ALA A 88 4.90 -7.54 39.92
C ALA A 88 4.33 -6.50 40.89
N THR A 89 4.81 -6.51 42.14
CA THR A 89 5.06 -5.23 42.78
C THR A 89 5.89 -4.42 41.79
N PRO A 90 5.52 -3.18 41.45
CA PRO A 90 6.39 -2.35 40.65
C PRO A 90 7.66 -2.17 41.48
N THR A 91 8.72 -2.89 41.12
CA THR A 91 10.07 -2.47 41.47
C THR A 91 10.26 -1.20 40.65
N ALA A 92 9.72 -0.10 41.17
CA ALA A 92 9.94 1.22 40.62
C ALA A 92 11.45 1.35 40.45
N PRO A 93 11.93 1.79 39.27
CA PRO A 93 13.34 2.09 39.12
C PRO A 93 13.74 2.96 40.30
N THR A 94 14.70 2.47 41.09
CA THR A 94 15.09 3.16 42.31
C THR A 94 15.46 4.59 41.92
N GLY A 95 15.10 5.61 42.72
CA GLY A 95 15.23 7.02 42.30
C GLY A 95 16.63 7.41 41.79
N ASN A 96 17.66 6.64 42.19
CA ASN A 96 19.03 6.76 41.70
C ASN A 96 19.21 6.32 40.23
N ASP A 97 18.54 5.26 39.78
CA ASP A 97 18.57 4.81 38.38
C ASP A 97 17.90 5.81 37.44
N LEU A 98 16.77 6.39 37.85
CA LEU A 98 16.09 7.43 37.07
C LEU A 98 16.98 8.66 36.86
N MET A 99 17.68 9.12 37.91
CA MET A 99 18.58 10.25 37.80
C MET A 99 19.81 9.95 36.91
N THR A 100 20.30 8.71 36.98
CA THR A 100 21.42 8.24 36.13
C THR A 100 21.01 8.22 34.66
N GLN A 101 19.81 7.72 34.34
CA GLN A 101 19.26 7.69 32.98
C GLN A 101 18.99 9.10 32.42
N LEU A 102 18.44 10.02 33.24
CA LEU A 102 18.25 11.42 32.84
C LEU A 102 19.58 12.13 32.52
N THR A 103 20.64 11.82 33.26
CA THR A 103 21.98 12.37 33.01
C THR A 103 22.60 11.82 31.73
N GLN A 104 22.44 10.53 31.46
CA GLN A 104 22.92 9.89 30.23
C GLN A 104 22.20 10.43 28.99
N LEU A 105 20.88 10.59 29.05
CA LEU A 105 20.10 11.23 27.98
C LEU A 105 20.54 12.68 27.73
N ALA A 106 20.88 13.45 28.77
CA ALA A 106 21.38 14.81 28.62
C ALA A 106 22.75 14.87 27.94
N GLN A 107 23.67 13.96 28.30
CA GLN A 107 24.97 13.84 27.62
C GLN A 107 24.82 13.48 26.15
N MET A 108 23.92 12.56 25.80
CA MET A 108 23.67 12.17 24.41
C MET A 108 23.05 13.31 23.59
N LYS A 109 22.21 14.13 24.21
CA LYS A 109 21.65 15.35 23.62
C LYS A 109 22.74 16.42 23.36
N GLU A 110 23.62 16.65 24.33
CA GLU A 110 24.75 17.59 24.19
C GLU A 110 25.78 17.11 23.15
N ALA A 111 25.98 15.81 23.05
CA ALA A 111 26.79 15.19 22.01
C ALA A 111 26.13 15.24 20.61
N GLY A 112 24.89 15.72 20.51
CA GLY A 112 24.12 15.77 19.25
C GLY A 112 23.70 14.39 18.72
N ALA A 113 23.82 13.33 19.54
CA ALA A 113 23.39 11.98 19.20
C ALA A 113 21.87 11.77 19.33
N LEU A 114 21.20 12.66 20.07
CA LEU A 114 19.74 12.71 20.22
C LEU A 114 19.20 14.10 19.90
N SER A 115 18.04 14.13 19.26
CA SER A 115 17.29 15.39 19.08
C SER A 115 16.59 15.79 20.38
N GLU A 116 16.34 17.10 20.55
CA GLU A 116 15.60 17.63 21.71
C GLU A 116 14.21 16.98 21.86
N GLU A 117 13.59 16.66 20.74
CA GLU A 117 12.25 16.07 20.69
C GLU A 117 12.24 14.62 21.21
N GLU A 118 13.27 13.84 20.87
CA GLU A 118 13.45 12.49 21.41
C GLU A 118 13.84 12.50 22.89
N PHE A 119 14.65 13.47 23.32
CA PHE A 119 15.00 13.66 24.73
C PHE A 119 13.75 13.93 25.59
N GLN A 120 12.88 14.85 25.14
CA GLN A 120 11.65 15.20 25.85
C GLN A 120 10.70 14.00 25.97
N GLN A 121 10.55 13.20 24.92
CA GLN A 121 9.73 11.99 24.95
C GLN A 121 10.29 10.92 25.89
N ALA A 122 11.60 10.68 25.88
CA ALA A 122 12.24 9.72 26.76
C ALA A 122 12.13 10.14 28.24
N LYS A 123 12.34 11.43 28.53
CA LYS A 123 12.15 12.00 29.88
C LYS A 123 10.70 11.87 30.35
N ALA A 124 9.71 12.15 29.50
CA ALA A 124 8.30 12.02 29.86
C ALA A 124 7.92 10.56 30.16
N LYS A 125 8.44 9.60 29.38
CA LYS A 125 8.23 8.16 29.64
C LYS A 125 8.85 7.72 30.96
N LEU A 126 10.04 8.22 31.30
CA LEU A 126 10.73 7.91 32.55
C LEU A 126 10.05 8.50 33.80
N LEU A 127 9.26 9.56 33.66
CA LEU A 127 8.53 10.19 34.76
C LEU A 127 7.08 9.68 34.89
N ALA A 128 6.50 9.14 33.81
CA ALA A 128 5.14 8.64 33.76
C ALA A 128 5.01 7.13 34.04
N GLY A 129 6.13 6.40 33.98
CA GLY A 129 6.22 4.99 34.39
C GLY A 129 6.65 4.86 35.84
#